data_AF-G3FH96-F1
#
_entry.id   AF-G3FH96-F1
#
_cell.length_a   1.000
_cell.length_b   1.000
_cell.length_c   1.000
_cell.angle_alpha   90.00
_cell.angle_beta   90.00
_cell.angle_gamma   90.00
#
_symmetry.space_group_name_H-M   'P 1'
#
loop_
_entity.id
_entity.type
_entity.pdbx_description
1 polymer ?
#
loop_
_entity_poly.entity_id
_entity_poly.type
_entity_poly.pdbx_seq_one_letter_code
_entity_poly.pdbx_strand_id
1 'polypeptide(L)'
;PTLRVTQGDVVKMTLTVPEGEATPHGNDMHASQVTAVPTFGAVQPGTSKTYCYIAEVPGVYKYHCSGVNIAAMDQHVLQGMYGIAIVDPIDGYSKLMVEKTAVNANGDTVRDRQFYSGDALEFQIQYNQQYLTDGNYDATAMFAHQTTYTATNGQPFGYVPNDIHNLLNNGHPGKNIFVAQPWNSMDLMQYQSQLLFTPTGVHNRIFVENHGNEPVFFHIVGE
;
A
#
# COMPACT_ATOMS: atom_id res chain seq x y z
N PRO A 1 -8.90 1.14 3.98
CA PRO A 1 -8.49 1.92 5.16
C PRO A 1 -7.12 1.45 5.65
N THR A 2 -6.45 2.22 6.50
CA THR A 2 -5.24 1.73 7.18
C THR A 2 -5.57 1.49 8.65
N LEU A 3 -5.28 0.29 9.14
CA LEU A 3 -5.25 0.04 10.58
C LEU A 3 -3.86 0.40 11.09
N ARG A 4 -3.76 1.28 12.08
CA ARG A 4 -2.49 1.58 12.75
C ARG A 4 -2.67 1.50 14.24
N VAL A 5 -1.84 0.69 14.88
CA VAL A 5 -1.86 0.44 16.33
C VAL A 5 -0.43 0.30 16.84
N THR A 6 -0.24 0.37 18.15
CA THR A 6 1.03 0.07 18.80
C THR A 6 1.04 -1.39 19.23
N GLN A 7 2.23 -2.00 19.24
CA GLN A 7 2.43 -3.34 19.77
C GLN A 7 1.81 -3.50 21.17
N GLY A 8 1.00 -4.54 21.33
CA GLY A 8 0.26 -4.83 22.56
C GLY A 8 -1.15 -4.23 22.62
N ASP A 9 -1.53 -3.37 21.66
CA ASP A 9 -2.90 -2.85 21.58
C ASP A 9 -3.90 -3.98 21.28
N VAL A 10 -5.11 -3.83 21.86
CA VAL A 10 -6.26 -4.69 21.53
C VAL A 10 -7.02 -4.09 20.37
N VAL A 11 -7.08 -4.81 19.26
CA VAL A 11 -7.88 -4.44 18.09
C VAL A 11 -9.24 -5.13 18.18
N LYS A 12 -10.31 -4.33 18.27
CA LYS A 12 -11.69 -4.80 18.10
C LYS A 12 -12.16 -4.51 16.68
N MET A 13 -12.20 -5.54 15.84
CA MET A 13 -12.62 -5.43 14.45
C MET A 13 -14.08 -5.85 14.32
N THR A 14 -14.91 -4.98 13.77
CA THR A 14 -16.29 -5.30 13.36
C THR A 14 -16.40 -5.14 11.85
N LEU A 15 -16.75 -6.22 11.15
CA LEU A 15 -17.12 -6.19 9.75
C LEU A 15 -18.64 -6.19 9.65
N THR A 16 -19.19 -5.23 8.93
CA THR A 16 -20.61 -5.17 8.54
C THR A 16 -20.69 -5.29 7.02
N VAL A 17 -21.49 -6.24 6.53
CA VAL A 17 -21.76 -6.38 5.09
C VAL A 17 -23.12 -5.78 4.81
N PRO A 18 -23.24 -4.77 3.93
CA PRO A 18 -24.54 -4.18 3.58
C PRO A 18 -25.53 -5.23 3.05
N GLU A 19 -26.83 -5.02 3.30
CA GLU A 19 -27.90 -5.96 2.87
C GLU A 19 -27.98 -6.12 1.34
N GLY A 20 -27.63 -5.07 0.58
CA GLY A 20 -27.64 -5.09 -0.88
C GLY A 20 -26.46 -5.81 -1.53
N GLU A 21 -25.49 -6.31 -0.76
CA GLU A 21 -24.34 -7.03 -1.32
C GLU A 21 -24.76 -8.40 -1.87
N ALA A 22 -24.22 -8.76 -3.03
CA ALA A 22 -24.55 -10.02 -3.69
C ALA A 22 -23.85 -11.24 -3.06
N THR A 23 -22.78 -11.02 -2.31
CA THR A 23 -21.93 -12.09 -1.77
C THR A 23 -21.55 -11.83 -0.31
N PRO A 24 -21.33 -12.88 0.49
CA PRO A 24 -20.72 -12.71 1.80
C PRO A 24 -19.28 -12.21 1.68
N HIS A 25 -18.84 -11.49 2.71
CA HIS A 25 -17.47 -11.03 2.84
C HIS A 25 -16.88 -11.45 4.18
N GLY A 26 -15.57 -11.34 4.31
CA GLY A 26 -14.87 -11.66 5.54
C GLY A 26 -13.72 -10.70 5.76
N ASN A 27 -12.98 -10.93 6.82
CA ASN A 27 -11.78 -10.17 7.11
C ASN A 27 -10.75 -11.09 7.75
N ASP A 28 -9.64 -11.28 7.05
CA ASP A 28 -8.45 -11.97 7.52
C ASP A 28 -7.39 -10.92 7.83
N MET A 29 -6.92 -10.89 9.08
CA MET A 29 -5.98 -9.90 9.60
C MET A 29 -4.65 -10.58 9.91
N HIS A 30 -3.64 -10.40 9.06
CA HIS A 30 -2.35 -11.08 9.26
C HIS A 30 -1.63 -10.61 10.53
N ALA A 31 -1.89 -9.37 10.98
CA ALA A 31 -1.37 -8.83 12.24
C ALA A 31 -1.94 -9.52 13.50
N SER A 32 -2.97 -10.36 13.37
CA SER A 32 -3.72 -10.88 14.52
C SER A 32 -3.15 -12.15 15.15
N GLN A 33 -2.41 -12.95 14.39
CA GLN A 33 -1.85 -14.23 14.84
C GLN A 33 -2.87 -15.21 15.46
N VAL A 34 -4.14 -15.05 15.10
CA VAL A 34 -5.23 -15.94 15.53
C VAL A 34 -5.43 -17.07 14.52
N THR A 35 -6.05 -18.17 14.97
CA THR A 35 -6.52 -19.21 14.05
C THR A 35 -7.63 -18.66 13.14
N ALA A 36 -7.57 -18.96 11.84
CA ALA A 36 -8.54 -18.50 10.87
C ALA A 36 -9.96 -19.02 11.17
N VAL A 37 -10.09 -20.27 11.60
CA VAL A 37 -11.33 -20.84 12.13
C VAL A 37 -11.20 -20.96 13.64
N PRO A 38 -12.14 -20.42 14.45
CA PRO A 38 -13.43 -19.82 14.08
C PRO A 38 -13.42 -18.28 13.90
N THR A 39 -12.25 -17.64 13.99
CA THR A 39 -12.14 -16.18 14.11
C THR A 39 -12.64 -15.44 12.89
N PHE A 40 -12.14 -15.81 11.72
CA PHE A 40 -12.54 -15.26 10.43
C PHE A 40 -13.74 -16.06 9.87
N GLY A 41 -14.18 -15.72 8.68
CA GLY A 41 -15.28 -16.41 8.02
C GLY A 41 -16.29 -15.48 7.36
N ALA A 42 -17.21 -16.09 6.62
CA ALA A 42 -18.34 -15.42 5.98
C ALA A 42 -19.18 -14.60 6.97
N VAL A 43 -19.30 -13.31 6.67
CA VAL A 43 -20.31 -12.38 7.17
C VAL A 43 -21.31 -12.20 6.04
N GLN A 44 -22.56 -12.60 6.31
CA GLN A 44 -23.62 -12.56 5.31
C GLN A 44 -24.09 -11.13 5.07
N PRO A 45 -24.59 -10.79 3.86
CA PRO A 45 -25.25 -9.51 3.61
C PRO A 45 -26.31 -9.19 4.68
N GLY A 46 -26.30 -7.93 5.14
CA GLY A 46 -27.19 -7.44 6.20
C GLY A 46 -26.76 -7.81 7.62
N THR A 47 -25.62 -8.48 7.80
CA THR A 47 -25.14 -8.94 9.11
C THR A 47 -23.80 -8.32 9.49
N SER A 48 -23.38 -8.55 10.73
CA SER A 48 -22.08 -8.11 11.24
C SER A 48 -21.40 -9.21 12.05
N LYS A 49 -20.07 -9.26 11.99
CA LYS A 49 -19.25 -10.12 12.84
C LYS A 49 -18.19 -9.27 13.52
N THR A 50 -17.93 -9.56 14.79
CA THR A 50 -16.89 -8.89 15.59
C THR A 50 -15.92 -9.91 16.16
N TYR A 51 -14.64 -9.60 16.15
CA TYR A 51 -13.63 -10.31 16.91
C TYR A 51 -12.60 -9.33 17.48
N CYS A 52 -11.83 -9.81 18.47
CA CYS A 52 -10.73 -9.07 19.05
C CYS A 52 -9.44 -9.87 18.94
N TYR A 53 -8.32 -9.18 18.81
CA TYR A 53 -6.99 -9.75 18.92
C TYR A 53 -6.03 -8.74 19.57
N ILE A 54 -4.89 -9.22 20.05
CA ILE A 54 -3.79 -8.37 20.53
C ILE A 54 -2.76 -8.28 19.40
N ALA A 55 -2.34 -7.08 19.04
CA ALA A 55 -1.31 -6.87 18.03
C ALA A 55 0.09 -7.12 18.64
N GLU A 56 0.48 -8.39 18.78
CA GLU A 56 1.67 -8.76 19.58
C GLU A 56 3.02 -8.48 18.91
N VAL A 57 3.08 -8.50 17.57
CA VAL A 57 4.34 -8.38 16.83
C VAL A 57 4.35 -7.12 15.95
N PRO A 58 5.32 -6.21 16.15
CA PRO A 58 5.48 -5.03 15.30
C PRO A 58 5.73 -5.42 13.85
N GLY A 59 5.18 -4.67 12.91
CA GLY A 59 5.35 -4.95 11.50
C GLY A 59 4.31 -4.30 10.61
N VAL A 60 4.48 -4.56 9.33
CA VAL A 60 3.51 -4.22 8.27
C VAL A 60 2.87 -5.51 7.82
N TYR A 61 1.55 -5.51 7.80
CA TYR A 61 0.76 -6.68 7.51
C TYR A 61 -0.33 -6.33 6.50
N LYS A 62 -0.58 -7.22 5.56
CA LYS A 62 -1.81 -7.19 4.78
C LYS A 62 -3.00 -7.60 5.67
N TYR A 63 -4.16 -7.03 5.37
CA TYR A 63 -5.44 -7.64 5.69
C TYR A 63 -6.27 -7.72 4.42
N HIS A 64 -7.17 -8.69 4.33
CA HIS A 64 -7.99 -8.87 3.13
C HIS A 64 -9.31 -9.60 3.41
N CYS A 65 -10.17 -9.70 2.39
CA CYS A 65 -11.35 -10.53 2.49
C CYS A 65 -10.95 -11.99 2.77
N SER A 66 -11.55 -12.61 3.79
CA SER A 66 -11.21 -13.97 4.22
C SER A 66 -11.62 -15.00 3.17
N GLY A 67 -10.84 -16.08 3.02
CA GLY A 67 -11.23 -17.25 2.24
C GLY A 67 -12.02 -18.30 3.04
N VAL A 68 -12.20 -18.10 4.35
CA VAL A 68 -12.90 -19.07 5.20
C VAL A 68 -14.40 -19.04 4.91
N ASN A 69 -14.95 -20.13 4.39
CA ASN A 69 -16.37 -20.25 3.99
C ASN A 69 -16.84 -19.19 2.99
N ILE A 70 -15.92 -18.61 2.21
CA ILE A 70 -16.20 -17.62 1.16
C ILE A 70 -15.59 -18.17 -0.14
N ALA A 71 -16.40 -18.23 -1.19
CA ALA A 71 -15.94 -18.70 -2.50
C ALA A 71 -15.05 -17.63 -3.18
N ALA A 72 -14.14 -18.09 -4.04
CA ALA A 72 -13.34 -17.22 -4.90
C ALA A 72 -12.59 -16.09 -4.16
N MET A 73 -11.95 -16.39 -3.03
CA MET A 73 -11.18 -15.41 -2.24
C MET A 73 -10.27 -14.54 -3.11
N ASP A 74 -9.55 -15.13 -4.07
CA ASP A 74 -8.66 -14.41 -4.98
C ASP A 74 -9.37 -13.25 -5.68
N GLN A 75 -10.60 -13.47 -6.16
CA GLN A 75 -11.41 -12.43 -6.79
C GLN A 75 -11.72 -11.30 -5.81
N HIS A 76 -12.15 -11.61 -4.58
CA HIS A 76 -12.44 -10.57 -3.58
C HIS A 76 -11.20 -9.70 -3.31
N VAL A 77 -10.04 -10.32 -3.13
CA VAL A 77 -8.78 -9.59 -2.89
C VAL A 77 -8.39 -8.78 -4.12
N LEU A 78 -8.26 -9.41 -5.28
CA LEU A 78 -7.73 -8.78 -6.49
C LEU A 78 -8.68 -7.71 -7.07
N GLN A 79 -9.98 -7.75 -6.75
CA GLN A 79 -10.93 -6.68 -7.05
C GLN A 79 -10.93 -5.52 -6.04
N GLY A 80 -10.10 -5.55 -4.99
CA GLY A 80 -9.87 -4.41 -4.12
C GLY A 80 -10.16 -4.61 -2.63
N MET A 81 -10.59 -5.80 -2.19
CA MET A 81 -10.86 -6.05 -0.77
C MET A 81 -9.58 -6.39 0.01
N TYR A 82 -8.67 -5.42 0.06
CA TYR A 82 -7.44 -5.49 0.83
C TYR A 82 -7.16 -4.18 1.57
N GLY A 83 -6.23 -4.25 2.50
CA GLY A 83 -5.65 -3.08 3.13
C GLY A 83 -4.35 -3.41 3.87
N ILE A 84 -3.79 -2.39 4.50
CA ILE A 84 -2.57 -2.47 5.29
C ILE A 84 -2.88 -2.26 6.79
N ALA A 85 -2.26 -3.09 7.62
CA ALA A 85 -2.21 -2.96 9.06
C ALA A 85 -0.76 -2.68 9.48
N ILE A 86 -0.54 -1.61 10.22
CA ILE A 86 0.76 -1.20 10.74
C ILE A 86 0.71 -1.36 12.26
N VAL A 87 1.59 -2.21 12.78
CA VAL A 87 1.81 -2.37 14.21
C VAL A 87 3.13 -1.69 14.54
N ASP A 88 3.06 -0.47 15.09
CA ASP A 88 4.22 0.28 15.52
C ASP A 88 4.90 -0.43 16.70
N PRO A 89 6.24 -0.51 16.76
CA PRO A 89 6.94 -1.07 17.91
C PRO A 89 6.68 -0.26 19.18
N ILE A 90 6.52 -0.93 20.33
CA ILE A 90 6.25 -0.24 21.60
C ILE A 90 7.39 0.71 22.03
N ASP A 91 8.63 0.36 21.67
CA ASP A 91 9.83 1.16 21.93
C ASP A 91 10.15 2.17 20.81
N GLY A 92 9.23 2.33 19.85
CA GLY A 92 9.39 3.20 18.69
C GLY A 92 10.31 2.62 17.60
N TYR A 93 10.45 3.37 16.51
CA TYR A 93 11.29 2.97 15.38
C TYR A 93 12.78 3.21 15.65
N SER A 94 13.62 2.34 15.09
CA SER A 94 15.08 2.50 15.13
C SER A 94 15.54 3.77 14.41
N LYS A 95 16.62 4.37 14.93
CA LYS A 95 17.30 5.49 14.26
C LYS A 95 17.81 5.09 12.88
N LEU A 96 17.68 5.98 11.90
CA LEU A 96 18.28 5.79 10.58
C LEU A 96 19.75 6.20 10.61
N MET A 97 20.63 5.30 10.19
CA MET A 97 22.04 5.61 9.93
C MET A 97 22.24 5.75 8.43
N VAL A 98 22.79 6.89 8.01
CA VAL A 98 23.18 7.14 6.61
C VAL A 98 24.68 7.37 6.57
N GLU A 99 25.38 6.63 5.72
CA GLU A 99 26.82 6.81 5.50
C GLU A 99 27.07 7.18 4.04
N LYS A 100 27.71 8.32 3.82
CA LYS A 100 28.10 8.82 2.50
C LYS A 100 29.61 9.02 2.45
N THR A 101 30.17 9.14 1.24
CA THR A 101 31.53 9.64 1.07
C THR A 101 31.53 11.16 1.03
N ALA A 102 32.46 11.79 1.73
CA ALA A 102 32.69 13.23 1.69
C ALA A 102 34.18 13.52 1.49
N VAL A 103 34.51 14.73 1.01
CA VAL A 103 35.90 15.20 0.93
C VAL A 103 36.13 16.18 2.08
N ASN A 104 37.12 15.89 2.93
CA ASN A 104 37.44 16.77 4.05
C ASN A 104 38.24 18.01 3.59
N ALA A 105 38.55 18.92 4.52
CA ALA A 105 39.30 20.15 4.21
C ALA A 105 40.73 19.91 3.67
N ASN A 106 41.29 18.71 3.89
CA ASN A 106 42.62 18.33 3.41
C ASN A 106 42.58 17.65 2.02
N GLY A 107 41.39 17.45 1.44
CA GLY A 107 41.22 16.75 0.17
C GLY A 107 41.09 15.23 0.28
N ASP A 108 41.08 14.66 1.49
CA ASP A 108 40.92 13.22 1.67
C ASP A 108 39.45 12.81 1.55
N THR A 109 39.20 11.65 0.94
CA THR A 109 37.87 11.02 0.96
C THR A 109 37.65 10.33 2.30
N VAL A 110 36.61 10.75 3.01
CA VAL A 110 36.22 10.22 4.32
C VAL A 110 34.79 9.65 4.28
N ARG A 111 34.47 8.80 5.27
CA ARG A 111 33.09 8.38 5.52
C ARG A 111 32.41 9.41 6.41
N ASP A 112 31.32 9.97 5.91
CA ASP A 112 30.43 10.86 6.67
C ASP A 112 29.22 10.05 7.13
N ARG A 113 29.19 9.74 8.42
CA ARG A 113 28.14 8.96 9.06
C ARG A 113 27.24 9.87 9.87
N GLN A 114 25.97 9.89 9.50
CA GLN A 114 24.94 10.68 10.15
C GLN A 114 23.86 9.77 10.73
N PHE A 115 23.31 10.17 11.88
CA PHE A 115 22.20 9.48 12.54
C PHE A 115 21.00 10.40 12.61
N TYR A 116 19.85 9.91 12.17
CA TYR A 116 18.57 10.61 12.19
C TYR A 116 17.63 9.96 13.21
N SER A 117 16.64 10.74 13.69
CA SER A 117 15.56 10.19 14.52
C SER A 117 14.87 9.02 13.81
N GLY A 118 14.25 8.13 14.59
CA GLY A 118 13.32 7.13 14.06
C GLY A 118 12.05 7.77 13.48
N ASP A 119 11.77 9.03 13.79
CA ASP A 119 10.69 9.78 13.17
C ASP A 119 10.96 9.99 11.67
N ALA A 120 9.92 9.83 10.85
CA ALA A 120 10.02 9.93 9.41
C ALA A 120 8.73 10.54 8.82
N LEU A 121 8.84 11.15 7.64
CA LEU A 121 7.69 11.37 6.78
C LEU A 121 7.28 10.01 6.19
N GLU A 122 6.02 9.62 6.37
CA GLU A 122 5.58 8.26 6.06
C GLU A 122 4.67 8.20 4.83
N PHE A 123 4.90 7.19 3.99
CA PHE A 123 4.08 6.87 2.83
C PHE A 123 3.64 5.42 2.86
N GLN A 124 2.49 5.15 2.25
CA GLN A 124 1.94 3.79 2.11
C GLN A 124 1.69 3.50 0.65
N ILE A 125 2.19 2.36 0.18
CA ILE A 125 2.15 1.92 -1.20
C ILE A 125 1.60 0.49 -1.21
N GLN A 126 0.37 0.35 -1.69
CA GLN A 126 -0.32 -0.93 -1.82
C GLN A 126 -0.37 -1.29 -3.31
N TYR A 127 0.40 -2.29 -3.71
CA TYR A 127 0.39 -2.76 -5.09
C TYR A 127 -0.68 -3.82 -5.28
N ASN A 128 -1.33 -3.84 -6.44
CA ASN A 128 -2.26 -4.90 -6.83
C ASN A 128 -2.17 -5.21 -8.32
N GLN A 129 -2.56 -6.43 -8.70
CA GLN A 129 -2.77 -6.84 -10.08
C GLN A 129 -4.25 -6.99 -10.35
N GLN A 130 -4.68 -6.50 -11.52
CA GLN A 130 -6.06 -6.61 -11.98
C GLN A 130 -6.14 -7.53 -13.19
N TYR A 131 -7.11 -8.43 -13.16
CA TYR A 131 -7.43 -9.38 -14.21
C TYR A 131 -8.83 -9.08 -14.68
N LEU A 132 -8.93 -8.37 -15.80
CA LEU A 132 -10.17 -7.78 -16.27
C LEU A 132 -10.41 -8.15 -17.74
N THR A 133 -11.67 -8.44 -18.05
CA THR A 133 -12.25 -8.36 -19.40
C THR A 133 -13.01 -7.02 -19.55
N ASP A 134 -13.98 -6.94 -20.46
CA ASP A 134 -14.87 -5.78 -20.60
C ASP A 134 -15.78 -5.62 -19.36
N GLY A 135 -15.22 -4.97 -18.33
CA GLY A 135 -15.90 -4.61 -17.09
C GLY A 135 -16.06 -5.72 -16.04
N ASN A 136 -15.50 -6.92 -16.28
CA ASN A 136 -15.64 -8.07 -15.38
C ASN A 136 -14.29 -8.67 -14.98
N TYR A 137 -14.27 -9.42 -13.88
CA TYR A 137 -13.09 -10.17 -13.46
C TYR A 137 -12.82 -11.35 -14.39
N ASP A 138 -11.55 -11.53 -14.77
CA ASP A 138 -11.10 -12.66 -15.59
C ASP A 138 -10.31 -13.66 -14.75
N ALA A 139 -11.01 -14.69 -14.25
CA ALA A 139 -10.37 -15.76 -13.50
C ALA A 139 -9.41 -16.59 -14.37
N THR A 140 -9.65 -16.71 -15.68
CA THR A 140 -8.78 -17.46 -16.58
C THR A 140 -7.45 -16.75 -16.74
N ALA A 141 -7.48 -15.43 -16.98
CA ALA A 141 -6.29 -14.61 -17.03
C ALA A 141 -5.55 -14.60 -15.68
N MET A 142 -6.28 -14.57 -14.56
CA MET A 142 -5.67 -14.65 -13.22
C MET A 142 -4.88 -15.95 -13.02
N PHE A 143 -5.48 -17.11 -13.28
CA PHE A 143 -4.79 -18.40 -13.13
C PHE A 143 -3.66 -18.59 -14.14
N ALA A 144 -3.70 -17.89 -15.27
CA ALA A 144 -2.62 -17.84 -16.25
C ALA A 144 -1.55 -16.77 -15.95
N HIS A 145 -1.71 -16.00 -14.86
CA HIS A 145 -0.87 -14.87 -14.49
C HIS A 145 -0.77 -13.78 -15.59
N GLN A 146 -1.80 -13.67 -16.43
CA GLN A 146 -1.91 -12.71 -17.52
C GLN A 146 -2.54 -11.42 -17.02
N THR A 147 -1.74 -10.57 -16.37
CA THR A 147 -2.20 -9.32 -15.77
C THR A 147 -2.70 -8.35 -16.84
N THR A 148 -3.92 -7.80 -16.66
CA THR A 148 -4.45 -6.74 -17.54
C THR A 148 -3.83 -5.39 -17.19
N TYR A 149 -3.87 -5.02 -15.91
CA TYR A 149 -3.25 -3.81 -15.38
C TYR A 149 -2.68 -4.02 -13.99
N THR A 150 -1.69 -3.22 -13.63
CA THR A 150 -1.19 -3.09 -12.27
C THR A 150 -1.69 -1.78 -11.68
N ALA A 151 -2.03 -1.78 -10.39
CA ALA A 151 -2.50 -0.61 -9.69
C ALA A 151 -1.65 -0.37 -8.45
N THR A 152 -1.44 0.91 -8.13
CA THR A 152 -0.86 1.33 -6.86
C THR A 152 -1.91 2.14 -6.11
N ASN A 153 -2.18 1.76 -4.86
CA ASN A 153 -3.25 2.33 -4.04
C ASN A 153 -4.62 2.32 -4.75
N GLY A 154 -4.92 1.23 -5.46
CA GLY A 154 -6.20 1.01 -6.13
C GLY A 154 -6.32 1.65 -7.52
N GLN A 155 -5.33 2.40 -7.99
CA GLN A 155 -5.40 3.13 -9.26
C GLN A 155 -4.24 2.79 -10.21
N PRO A 156 -4.53 2.32 -11.45
CA PRO A 156 -3.54 2.24 -12.52
C PRO A 156 -2.99 3.62 -12.84
N PHE A 157 -1.66 3.73 -12.99
CA PHE A 157 -0.96 4.99 -13.24
C PHE A 157 -1.20 6.09 -12.19
N GLY A 158 -1.69 5.74 -10.99
CA GLY A 158 -2.01 6.68 -9.91
C GLY A 158 -0.82 7.41 -9.27
N TYR A 159 0.38 7.26 -9.82
CA TYR A 159 1.59 7.99 -9.42
C TYR A 159 2.40 8.54 -10.62
N VAL A 160 1.84 8.50 -11.84
CA VAL A 160 2.52 9.01 -13.04
C VAL A 160 2.38 10.53 -13.16
N PRO A 161 3.48 11.29 -13.40
CA PRO A 161 3.43 12.75 -13.47
C PRO A 161 2.35 13.34 -14.39
N ASN A 162 1.85 14.52 -14.07
CA ASN A 162 0.89 15.30 -14.86
C ASN A 162 1.22 16.81 -14.86
N ASP A 163 0.31 17.65 -15.34
CA ASP A 163 0.43 19.12 -15.36
C ASP A 163 0.80 19.74 -14.00
N ILE A 164 0.29 19.25 -12.86
CA ILE A 164 0.68 19.81 -11.55
C ILE A 164 2.15 19.47 -11.23
N HIS A 165 2.62 18.28 -11.61
CA HIS A 165 4.02 17.91 -11.44
C HIS A 165 4.93 18.74 -12.37
N ASN A 166 4.50 18.96 -13.60
CA ASN A 166 5.19 19.82 -14.56
C ASN A 166 5.27 21.27 -14.04
N LEU A 167 4.19 21.80 -13.47
CA LEU A 167 4.19 23.13 -12.86
C LEU A 167 5.15 23.21 -11.66
N LEU A 168 5.09 22.24 -10.75
CA LEU A 168 5.93 22.21 -9.55
C LEU A 168 7.42 22.06 -9.87
N ASN A 169 7.76 21.25 -10.87
CA ASN A 169 9.16 20.96 -11.21
C ASN A 169 9.76 21.94 -12.23
N ASN A 170 8.98 22.33 -13.24
CA ASN A 170 9.46 23.10 -14.38
C ASN A 170 8.91 24.54 -14.45
N GLY A 171 7.99 24.91 -13.54
CA GLY A 171 7.33 26.22 -13.56
C GLY A 171 6.32 26.40 -14.69
N HIS A 172 5.99 25.35 -15.44
CA HIS A 172 5.07 25.41 -16.58
C HIS A 172 4.33 24.08 -16.80
N PRO A 173 2.98 24.06 -16.85
CA PRO A 173 2.20 22.81 -16.90
C PRO A 173 2.42 22.01 -18.19
N GLY A 174 2.66 22.69 -19.32
CA GLY A 174 2.90 22.04 -20.63
C GLY A 174 4.35 21.57 -20.86
N LYS A 175 5.25 21.69 -19.88
CA LYS A 175 6.64 21.22 -20.01
C LYS A 175 6.79 19.89 -19.26
N ASN A 176 6.65 18.80 -20.00
CA ASN A 176 6.64 17.45 -19.47
C ASN A 176 7.94 17.08 -18.75
N ILE A 177 7.83 16.49 -17.55
CA ILE A 177 8.97 15.94 -16.79
C ILE A 177 9.24 14.47 -17.10
N PHE A 178 8.28 13.78 -17.71
CA PHE A 178 8.40 12.36 -18.04
C PHE A 178 7.79 12.10 -19.42
N VAL A 179 8.36 11.13 -20.15
CA VAL A 179 7.96 10.86 -21.54
C VAL A 179 6.56 10.26 -21.66
N ALA A 180 6.07 9.55 -20.63
CA ALA A 180 4.74 8.96 -20.62
C ALA A 180 3.85 9.66 -19.59
N GLN A 181 3.03 10.61 -20.04
CA GLN A 181 2.04 11.31 -19.22
C GLN A 181 0.64 11.10 -19.83
N PRO A 182 0.02 9.92 -19.64
CA PRO A 182 -1.26 9.58 -20.25
C PRO A 182 -2.39 10.53 -19.80
N TRP A 183 -2.26 11.16 -18.63
CA TRP A 183 -3.26 12.02 -18.02
C TRP A 183 -2.72 13.44 -17.75
N ASN A 184 -2.42 14.18 -18.83
CA ASN A 184 -1.75 15.48 -18.82
C ASN A 184 -2.74 16.66 -18.90
N SER A 185 -3.58 16.80 -17.87
CA SER A 185 -4.48 17.95 -17.66
C SER A 185 -4.97 17.95 -16.22
N MET A 186 -5.10 19.13 -15.60
CA MET A 186 -5.72 19.29 -14.28
C MET A 186 -7.18 18.82 -14.22
N ASP A 187 -7.90 18.82 -15.34
CA ASP A 187 -9.31 18.38 -15.41
C ASP A 187 -9.48 16.85 -15.32
N LEU A 188 -8.38 16.09 -15.40
CA LEU A 188 -8.38 14.63 -15.32
C LEU A 188 -8.14 14.10 -13.90
N MET A 189 -8.40 14.91 -12.86
CA MET A 189 -8.02 14.65 -11.44
C MET A 189 -8.46 13.31 -10.86
N GLN A 190 -9.55 12.75 -11.37
CA GLN A 190 -10.06 11.42 -11.05
C GLN A 190 -9.16 10.26 -11.55
N TYR A 191 -8.30 10.52 -12.54
CA TYR A 191 -7.33 9.58 -13.10
C TYR A 191 -5.88 9.97 -12.78
N GLN A 192 -5.69 11.04 -12.01
CA GLN A 192 -4.38 11.64 -11.78
C GLN A 192 -3.56 10.96 -10.70
N SER A 193 -2.26 11.27 -10.78
CA SER A 193 -1.26 10.90 -9.80
C SER A 193 -1.45 11.60 -8.46
N GLN A 194 -1.36 10.82 -7.38
CA GLN A 194 -1.21 11.34 -6.03
C GLN A 194 0.21 11.90 -5.86
N LEU A 195 0.32 13.13 -5.37
CA LEU A 195 1.62 13.76 -5.12
C LEU A 195 2.37 13.01 -4.02
N LEU A 196 3.52 12.43 -4.37
CA LEU A 196 4.48 11.90 -3.41
C LEU A 196 5.68 12.85 -3.34
N PHE A 197 5.58 13.89 -2.52
CA PHE A 197 6.62 14.91 -2.37
C PHE A 197 7.28 14.82 -1.00
N THR A 198 8.61 14.96 -0.96
CA THR A 198 9.38 15.04 0.27
C THR A 198 10.41 16.16 0.18
N PRO A 199 10.54 17.03 1.20
CA PRO A 199 11.62 18.00 1.24
C PRO A 199 12.99 17.31 1.26
N THR A 200 13.99 17.99 0.71
CA THR A 200 15.37 17.48 0.76
C THR A 200 15.87 17.39 2.20
N GLY A 201 16.64 16.32 2.48
CA GLY A 201 17.20 16.07 3.81
C GLY A 201 16.22 15.49 4.84
N VAL A 202 14.98 15.16 4.45
CA VAL A 202 13.99 14.52 5.34
C VAL A 202 14.15 13.00 5.33
N HIS A 203 14.09 12.38 6.52
CA HIS A 203 13.97 10.93 6.66
C HIS A 203 12.57 10.49 6.22
N ASN A 204 12.50 9.59 5.25
CA ASN A 204 11.25 9.03 4.76
C ASN A 204 11.14 7.54 5.13
N ARG A 205 9.93 7.09 5.49
CA ARG A 205 9.59 5.67 5.67
C ARG A 205 8.47 5.32 4.70
N ILE A 206 8.65 4.24 3.96
CA ILE A 206 7.67 3.80 2.97
C ILE A 206 7.24 2.39 3.35
N PHE A 207 5.96 2.23 3.69
CA PHE A 207 5.35 0.94 3.92
C PHE A 207 4.82 0.41 2.58
N VAL A 208 5.40 -0.68 2.10
CA VAL A 208 5.05 -1.28 0.81
C VAL A 208 4.42 -2.64 1.06
N GLU A 209 3.20 -2.84 0.57
CA GLU A 209 2.47 -4.10 0.68
C GLU A 209 2.04 -4.59 -0.72
N ASN A 210 2.22 -5.89 -0.98
CA ASN A 210 1.85 -6.50 -2.25
C ASN A 210 0.54 -7.30 -2.09
N HIS A 211 -0.50 -6.85 -2.79
CA HIS A 211 -1.80 -7.50 -2.84
C HIS A 211 -2.01 -8.39 -4.07
N GLY A 212 -1.11 -8.32 -5.06
CA GLY A 212 -1.14 -9.14 -6.25
C GLY A 212 -0.80 -10.61 -6.00
N ASN A 213 -0.94 -11.42 -7.05
CA ASN A 213 -0.60 -12.84 -7.02
C ASN A 213 0.85 -13.13 -7.50
N GLU A 214 1.54 -12.14 -8.06
CA GLU A 214 2.95 -12.18 -8.46
C GLU A 214 3.84 -11.32 -7.55
N PRO A 215 5.15 -11.62 -7.46
CA PRO A 215 6.12 -10.78 -6.76
C PRO A 215 6.21 -9.35 -7.32
N VAL A 216 6.44 -8.39 -6.42
CA VAL A 216 6.75 -7.00 -6.76
C VAL A 216 8.23 -6.73 -6.52
N PHE A 217 8.92 -6.26 -7.55
CA PHE A 217 10.28 -5.77 -7.46
C PHE A 217 10.27 -4.25 -7.26
N PHE A 218 10.00 -3.83 -6.02
CA PHE A 218 9.90 -2.40 -5.68
C PHE A 218 11.26 -1.71 -5.84
N HIS A 219 11.27 -0.61 -6.58
CA HIS A 219 12.46 0.23 -6.80
C HIS A 219 12.04 1.69 -6.86
N ILE A 220 12.84 2.55 -6.20
CA ILE A 220 12.77 4.00 -6.34
C ILE A 220 13.99 4.40 -7.18
N VAL A 221 13.72 4.88 -8.40
CA VAL A 221 14.78 5.39 -9.27
C VAL A 221 15.34 6.67 -8.64
N GLY A 222 16.64 6.68 -8.37
CA GLY A 222 17.38 7.88 -7.98
C GLY A 222 18.58 8.06 -8.89
N GLU A 223 18.70 9.26 -9.49
CA GLU A 223 19.93 9.75 -10.13
C GLU A 223 20.69 10.66 -9.16
#